data_AF-A0A4Y7U1P9-F1
#
_entry.id   AF-A0A4Y7U1P9-F1
#
_cell.length_a   1.000
_cell.length_b   1.000
_cell.length_c   1.000
_cell.angle_alpha   90.00
_cell.angle_beta   90.00
_cell.angle_gamma   90.00
#
_symmetry.space_group_name_H-M   'P 1'
#
loop_
_entity.id
_entity.type
_entity.pdbx_description
1 polymer ?
#
loop_
_entity_poly.entity_id
_entity_poly.type
_entity_poly.pdbx_seq_one_letter_code
_entity_poly.pdbx_strand_id
1 'polypeptide(L)'
;GNNRLFTIAARGTFADRWGGAVRWEMKYRGGDQIYGESIYTKRGELIGSYQLPFQEKLMLSFSGNVHYQDSRYGTTSYIANQKIGFLQLTWDKK
;
A
#
# COMPACT_ATOMS: atom_id res chain seq x y z
N GLY A 1 14.92 -24.01 -25.20
CA GLY A 1 14.05 -24.05 -24.01
C GLY A 1 13.02 -22.95 -24.13
N ASN A 2 11.75 -23.21 -23.76
CA ASN A 2 10.71 -22.20 -23.75
C ASN A 2 10.97 -21.19 -22.62
N ASN A 3 11.56 -20.04 -22.94
CA ASN A 3 11.67 -18.92 -22.00
C ASN A 3 10.28 -18.33 -21.80
N ARG A 4 9.72 -18.52 -20.62
CA ARG A 4 8.44 -17.92 -20.20
C ARG A 4 8.71 -16.68 -19.37
N LEU A 5 7.89 -15.66 -19.57
CA LEU A 5 8.05 -14.38 -18.90
C LEU A 5 7.50 -14.46 -17.47
N PHE A 6 8.34 -14.16 -16.49
CA PHE A 6 7.95 -13.98 -15.09
C PHE A 6 8.59 -12.72 -14.55
N THR A 7 7.77 -11.82 -13.99
CA THR A 7 8.23 -10.61 -13.33
C THR A 7 7.53 -10.44 -12.00
N ILE A 8 8.27 -9.94 -11.02
CA ILE A 8 7.75 -9.61 -9.70
C ILE A 8 8.50 -8.40 -9.17
N ALA A 9 7.78 -7.52 -8.49
CA ALA A 9 8.33 -6.39 -7.78
C ALA A 9 7.55 -6.18 -6.48
N ALA A 10 8.26 -5.73 -5.45
CA ALA A 10 7.68 -5.41 -4.15
C ALA A 10 8.16 -4.03 -3.71
N ARG A 11 7.30 -3.31 -2.99
CA ARG A 11 7.61 -2.00 -2.41
C ARG A 11 7.03 -1.90 -1.00
N GLY A 12 7.84 -1.43 -0.06
CA GLY A 12 7.40 -1.11 1.30
C GLY A 12 7.63 0.37 1.58
N THR A 13 6.67 1.03 2.22
CA THR A 13 6.84 2.42 2.70
C THR A 13 6.32 2.57 4.12
N PHE A 14 6.99 3.44 4.86
CA PHE A 14 6.66 3.79 6.24
C PHE A 14 6.73 5.31 6.40
N ALA A 15 5.80 5.87 7.16
CA ALA A 15 5.85 7.25 7.59
C ALA A 15 5.70 7.32 9.12
N ASP A 16 6.63 8.03 9.75
CA ASP A 16 6.54 8.55 11.11
C ASP A 16 6.91 10.02 11.02
N ARG A 17 5.87 10.87 11.04
CA ARG A 17 6.06 12.31 10.99
C ARG A 17 5.01 12.99 11.85
N TRP A 18 5.38 14.14 12.37
CA TRP A 18 4.51 15.00 13.15
C TRP A 18 4.80 16.47 12.84
N GLY A 19 3.88 17.34 13.22
CA GLY A 19 3.98 18.79 13.07
C GLY A 19 2.88 19.50 13.85
N GLY A 20 2.92 20.83 13.93
CA GLY A 20 1.90 21.60 14.65
C GLY A 20 2.50 22.73 15.48
N ALA A 21 1.81 23.09 16.56
CA ALA A 21 2.25 24.16 17.45
C ALA A 21 3.64 23.88 18.04
N VAL A 22 4.45 24.92 18.28
CA VAL A 22 5.81 24.80 18.83
C VAL A 22 5.85 24.07 20.18
N ARG A 23 4.75 24.13 20.95
CA ARG A 23 4.59 23.44 22.25
C ARG A 23 3.90 22.08 22.14
N TRP A 24 3.64 21.59 20.92
CA TRP A 24 3.05 20.28 20.73
C TRP A 24 4.06 19.20 21.10
N GLU A 25 3.55 18.17 21.76
CA GLU A 25 4.28 16.99 22.22
C GLU A 25 3.40 15.77 21.93
N MET A 26 4.02 14.59 21.81
CA MET A 26 3.35 13.34 21.46
C MET A 26 2.17 12.99 22.39
N LYS A 27 2.20 13.44 23.65
CA LYS A 27 1.10 13.26 24.64
C LYS A 27 -0.21 13.95 24.23
N TYR A 28 -0.15 14.97 23.37
CA TYR A 28 -1.31 15.70 22.85
C TYR A 28 -1.87 15.11 21.54
N ARG A 29 -1.27 14.01 21.05
CA ARG A 29 -1.71 13.35 19.81
C ARG A 29 -3.16 12.90 19.90
N GLY A 30 -4.00 13.35 18.97
CA GLY A 30 -5.42 12.96 18.97
C GLY A 30 -6.29 13.75 19.94
N GLY A 31 -5.73 14.74 20.64
CA GLY A 31 -6.42 15.54 21.65
C GLY A 31 -6.85 16.91 21.15
N ASP A 32 -7.48 17.67 22.04
CA ASP A 32 -8.01 19.03 21.83
C ASP A 32 -7.20 20.12 22.55
N GLN A 33 -6.22 19.75 23.39
CA GLN A 33 -5.46 20.71 24.20
C GLN A 33 -4.47 21.56 23.40
N ILE A 34 -3.65 20.91 22.57
CA ILE A 34 -2.69 21.57 21.69
C ILE A 34 -2.81 20.90 20.33
N TYR A 35 -3.10 21.70 19.28
CA TYR A 35 -3.18 21.18 17.93
C TYR A 35 -1.82 20.64 17.47
N GLY A 36 -1.86 19.43 16.93
CA GLY A 36 -0.77 18.90 16.13
C GLY A 36 -1.23 17.76 15.25
N GLU A 37 -0.41 17.50 14.25
CA GLU A 37 -0.56 16.49 13.25
C GLU A 37 0.42 15.36 13.57
N SER A 38 -0.04 14.12 13.51
CA SER A 38 0.80 12.96 13.70
C SER A 38 0.33 11.84 12.78
N ILE A 39 1.23 11.42 11.90
CA ILE A 39 0.94 10.53 10.80
C ILE A 39 1.81 9.29 10.96
N TYR A 40 1.14 8.17 11.21
CA TYR A 40 1.71 6.84 11.16
C TYR A 40 1.08 6.05 10.04
N THR A 41 1.87 5.72 9.02
CA THR A 41 1.40 4.84 7.95
C THR A 41 2.42 3.77 7.62
N LYS A 42 1.90 2.60 7.24
CA LYS A 42 2.70 1.49 6.72
C LYS A 42 2.00 0.96 5.48
N ARG A 43 2.72 0.86 4.36
CA ARG A 43 2.20 0.31 3.12
C ARG A 43 3.12 -0.79 2.59
N GLY A 44 2.50 -1.88 2.17
CA GLY A 44 3.16 -2.96 1.43
C GLY A 44 2.48 -3.16 0.09
N GLU A 45 3.27 -3.30 -0.96
CA GLU A 45 2.81 -3.49 -2.33
C GLU A 45 3.57 -4.65 -2.97
N LEU A 46 2.84 -5.47 -3.70
CA LEU A 46 3.35 -6.55 -4.53
C LEU A 46 2.70 -6.42 -5.92
N ILE A 47 3.49 -6.57 -6.97
CA ILE A 47 2.99 -6.62 -8.34
C ILE A 47 3.79 -7.64 -9.13
N GLY A 48 3.15 -8.32 -10.06
CA GLY A 48 3.84 -9.24 -10.94
C GLY A 48 3.02 -9.65 -12.14
N SER A 49 3.70 -10.33 -13.05
CA SER A 49 3.07 -11.00 -14.18
C SER A 49 3.76 -12.32 -14.48
N TYR A 50 2.98 -13.29 -14.92
CA TYR A 50 3.44 -14.63 -15.23
C TYR A 50 2.79 -15.13 -16.52
N GLN A 51 3.61 -15.58 -17.46
CA GLN A 51 3.15 -16.30 -18.64
C GLN A 51 2.85 -17.76 -18.25
N LEU A 52 1.57 -18.12 -18.31
CA LEU A 52 1.11 -19.44 -17.94
C LEU A 52 1.67 -20.53 -18.87
N PRO A 53 1.78 -21.78 -18.39
CA PRO A 53 2.51 -22.83 -19.07
C PRO A 53 1.74 -23.53 -20.21
N PHE A 54 0.91 -22.81 -20.97
CA PHE A 54 0.08 -23.35 -22.06
C PHE A 54 0.74 -23.18 -23.43
N GLN A 55 0.15 -23.82 -24.46
CA GLN A 55 0.55 -23.65 -25.86
C GLN A 55 0.18 -22.26 -26.37
N GLU A 56 -1.03 -21.81 -26.06
CA GLU A 56 -1.49 -20.45 -26.32
C GLU A 56 -0.88 -19.47 -25.31
N LYS A 57 -0.81 -18.20 -25.69
CA LYS A 57 -0.21 -17.17 -24.85
C LYS A 57 -1.25 -16.65 -23.85
N LEU A 58 -1.19 -17.17 -22.63
CA LEU A 58 -1.95 -16.68 -21.50
C LEU A 58 -1.03 -15.92 -20.52
N MET A 59 -1.38 -14.66 -20.25
CA MET A 59 -0.68 -13.80 -19.30
C MET A 59 -1.56 -13.58 -18.06
N LEU A 60 -1.04 -13.94 -16.89
CA LEU A 60 -1.63 -13.60 -15.60
C LEU A 60 -0.89 -12.39 -15.03
N SER A 61 -1.60 -11.29 -14.79
CA SER A 61 -1.10 -10.14 -14.04
C SER A 61 -1.76 -10.10 -12.67
N PHE A 62 -0.98 -9.79 -11.64
CA PHE A 62 -1.47 -9.70 -10.28
C PHE A 62 -0.88 -8.51 -9.55
N SER A 63 -1.65 -7.93 -8.63
CA SER A 63 -1.14 -6.98 -7.66
C SER A 63 -1.84 -7.10 -6.32
N GLY A 64 -1.15 -6.69 -5.26
CA GLY A 64 -1.66 -6.65 -3.90
C GLY A 64 -1.13 -5.40 -3.20
N ASN A 65 -2.00 -4.75 -2.44
CA ASN A 65 -1.65 -3.62 -1.59
C ASN A 65 -2.25 -3.84 -0.19
N VAL A 66 -1.42 -3.59 0.82
CA VAL A 66 -1.86 -3.46 2.21
C VAL A 66 -1.46 -2.09 2.71
N HIS A 67 -2.37 -1.41 3.41
CA HIS A 67 -2.14 -0.06 3.91
C HIS A 67 -2.77 0.09 5.30
N TYR A 68 -1.90 0.30 6.29
CA TYR A 68 -2.27 0.64 7.65
C TYR A 68 -2.07 2.14 7.83
N GLN A 69 -3.14 2.83 8.20
CA GLN A 69 -3.16 4.27 8.39
C GLN A 69 -3.66 4.60 9.80
N ASP A 70 -2.87 5.37 10.54
CA ASP A 70 -3.22 6.02 11.79
C ASP A 70 -2.71 7.47 11.72
N SER A 71 -3.50 8.34 11.09
CA SER A 71 -3.21 9.77 11.00
C SER A 71 -4.16 10.54 11.90
N ARG A 72 -3.63 11.47 12.69
CA ARG A 72 -4.42 12.32 13.60
C ARG A 72 -4.07 13.79 13.39
N TYR A 73 -5.10 14.63 13.41
CA TYR A 73 -5.05 16.08 13.18
C TYR A 73 -5.89 16.74 14.28
N GLY A 74 -5.27 17.06 15.42
CA GLY A 74 -6.01 17.35 16.64
C GLY A 74 -6.94 16.18 17.01
N THR A 75 -8.23 16.45 17.20
CA THR A 75 -9.26 15.43 17.49
C THR A 75 -9.72 14.63 16.27
N THR A 76 -9.45 15.11 15.06
CA THR A 76 -9.84 14.42 13.82
C THR A 76 -8.88 13.28 13.52
N SER A 77 -9.40 12.06 13.40
CA SER A 77 -8.60 10.85 13.17
C SER A 77 -9.00 10.14 11.89
N TYR A 78 -8.01 9.78 11.08
CA TYR A 78 -8.13 8.90 9.93
C TYR A 78 -7.42 7.59 10.25
N ILE A 79 -8.18 6.61 10.73
CA ILE A 79 -7.69 5.28 11.08
C ILE A 79 -8.29 4.29 10.10
N ALA A 80 -7.44 3.62 9.32
CA ALA A 80 -7.87 2.70 8.28
C ALA A 80 -6.91 1.52 8.14
N ASN A 81 -7.46 0.37 7.75
CA ASN A 81 -6.69 -0.81 7.38
C ASN A 81 -7.27 -1.35 6.08
N GLN A 82 -6.57 -1.08 4.98
CA GLN A 82 -7.01 -1.40 3.64
C GLN A 82 -6.19 -2.58 3.10
N LYS A 83 -6.87 -3.52 2.44
CA LYS A 83 -6.26 -4.65 1.75
C LYS A 83 -6.95 -4.77 0.41
N ILE A 84 -6.17 -4.62 -0.67
CA ILE A 84 -6.68 -4.61 -2.04
C ILE A 84 -5.88 -5.64 -2.83
N GLY A 85 -6.57 -6.47 -3.60
CA GLY A 85 -5.97 -7.42 -4.51
C GLY A 85 -6.59 -7.28 -5.90
N PHE A 86 -5.77 -7.49 -6.92
CA PHE A 86 -6.20 -7.47 -8.32
C PHE A 86 -5.59 -8.65 -9.07
N LEU A 87 -6.40 -9.26 -9.93
CA LEU A 87 -6.01 -10.33 -10.83
C LEU A 87 -6.59 -10.03 -12.22
N GLN A 88 -5.77 -10.22 -13.25
CA GLN A 88 -6.20 -10.14 -14.63
C GLN A 88 -5.57 -11.28 -15.42
N LEU A 89 -6.42 -12.02 -16.13
CA LEU A 89 -5.98 -13.01 -17.11
C LEU A 89 -6.23 -12.44 -18.51
N THR A 90 -5.18 -12.41 -19.33
CA THR A 90 -5.25 -12.04 -20.75
C THR A 90 -4.92 -13.26 -21.59
N TRP A 91 -5.80 -13.58 -22.53
CA TRP A 91 -5.65 -14.69 -23.46
C TRP A 91 -5.50 -14.16 -24.88
N ASP A 92 -4.35 -14.41 -25.48
CA ASP A 92 -4.06 -14.06 -26.86
C ASP A 92 -4.26 -15.31 -27.74
N LYS A 93 -5.39 -15.33 -28.45
CA LYS A 93 -5.82 -16.40 -29.34
C LYS A 93 -5.83 -15.88 -30.78
N LYS A 94 -5.25 -16.64 -31.70
CA LYS A 94 -5.39 -16.42 -33.15
C LYS A 94 -6.70 -16.98 -33.67
#